data_AF-A8E6P0-F1
#
_entry.id   AF-A8E6P0-F1
#
_cell.length_a   1.000
_cell.length_b   1.000
_cell.length_c   1.000
_cell.angle_alpha   90.00
_cell.angle_beta   90.00
_cell.angle_gamma   90.00
#
_symmetry.space_group_name_H-M   'P 1'
#
loop_
_entity.id
_entity.type
_entity.pdbx_description
1 polymer ?
#
loop_
_entity_poly.entity_id
_entity_poly.type
_entity_poly.pdbx_seq_one_letter_code
_entity_poly.pdbx_strand_id
1 'polypeptide(L)'
;MEDFGVEVVPFHDPWSKLLIKHPVRNKRCGHIYDRETVLMIIKDNIGILCPVRDCPNLSDIKLEHLVKDPDVEQELQKRKSDKIKNETSSDED
;
A
#
# COMPACT_ATOMS: atom_id res chain seq x y z
N MET A 1 14.37 21.35 14.05
CA MET A 1 12.94 21.53 13.76
C MET A 1 12.60 20.40 12.83
N GLU A 2 11.99 19.35 13.37
CA GLU A 2 11.76 18.12 12.63
C GLU A 2 10.66 18.39 11.59
N ASP A 3 11.04 18.19 10.34
CA ASP A 3 10.15 18.24 9.19
C ASP A 3 9.03 17.24 9.46
N PHE A 4 7.82 17.72 9.74
CA PHE A 4 6.61 16.90 9.68
C PHE A 4 6.36 16.65 8.20
N GLY A 5 7.22 15.81 7.62
CA GLY A 5 7.12 15.32 6.28
C GLY A 5 5.73 14.76 6.13
N VAL A 6 4.94 15.43 5.29
CA VAL A 6 3.76 14.84 4.68
C VAL A 6 4.18 13.43 4.30
N GLU A 7 3.66 12.43 5.01
CA GLU A 7 3.96 11.03 4.72
C GLU A 7 3.36 10.76 3.35
N VAL A 8 4.14 11.01 2.30
CA VAL A 8 3.86 10.56 0.95
C VAL A 8 4.08 9.06 1.04
N VAL A 9 3.13 8.33 1.63
CA VAL A 9 3.24 6.88 1.80
C VAL A 9 3.39 6.35 0.37
N PRO A 10 4.57 5.82 0.00
CA PRO A 10 4.75 5.33 -1.35
C PRO A 10 3.72 4.21 -1.52
N PHE A 11 2.97 4.21 -2.62
CA PHE A 11 2.03 3.13 -2.93
C PHE A 11 2.74 1.81 -3.29
N HIS A 12 3.88 1.54 -2.66
CA HIS A 12 4.63 0.32 -2.76
C HIS A 12 4.27 -0.58 -1.58
N ASP A 13 3.99 -1.83 -1.88
CA ASP A 13 3.65 -2.83 -0.89
C ASP A 13 4.88 -3.15 -0.01
N PRO A 14 4.74 -3.15 1.33
CA PRO A 14 5.88 -3.33 2.23
C PRO A 14 6.51 -4.73 2.16
N TRP A 15 5.84 -5.73 1.58
CA TRP A 15 6.42 -7.06 1.36
C TRP A 15 7.10 -7.18 -0.01
N SER A 16 6.36 -7.00 -1.09
CA SER A 16 6.87 -7.18 -2.46
C SER A 16 7.73 -6.03 -2.96
N LYS A 17 7.63 -4.85 -2.34
CA LYS A 17 8.23 -3.58 -2.80
C LYS A 17 7.75 -3.12 -4.18
N LEU A 18 6.72 -3.78 -4.73
CA LEU A 18 6.09 -3.42 -5.99
C LEU A 18 4.94 -2.45 -5.76
N LEU A 19 4.52 -1.76 -6.82
CA LEU A 19 3.32 -0.91 -6.77
C LEU A 19 2.08 -1.73 -6.42
N ILE A 20 1.33 -1.23 -5.45
CA ILE A 20 0.05 -1.79 -5.01
C ILE A 20 -0.96 -1.68 -6.16
N LYS A 21 -1.63 -2.79 -6.47
CA LYS A 21 -2.70 -2.85 -7.47
C LYS A 21 -4.07 -2.88 -6.83
N HIS A 22 -4.21 -3.68 -5.77
CA HIS A 22 -5.45 -3.90 -5.04
C HIS A 22 -5.26 -3.54 -3.58
N PRO A 23 -5.39 -2.25 -3.19
CA PRO A 23 -5.06 -1.81 -1.84
C PRO A 23 -6.04 -2.40 -0.82
N VAL A 24 -5.48 -3.02 0.22
CA VAL A 24 -6.19 -3.45 1.42
C VAL A 24 -5.53 -2.85 2.64
N ARG A 25 -6.34 -2.24 3.51
CA ARG A 25 -5.93 -1.63 4.76
C ARG A 25 -6.17 -2.61 5.91
N ASN A 26 -5.18 -2.80 6.75
CA ASN A 26 -5.38 -3.50 8.02
C ASN A 26 -6.07 -2.57 9.01
N LYS A 27 -7.30 -2.90 9.42
CA LYS A 27 -8.10 -2.08 10.36
C LYS A 27 -7.50 -1.96 11.77
N ARG A 28 -6.49 -2.76 12.12
CA ARG A 28 -5.79 -2.72 13.42
C ARG A 28 -4.69 -1.67 13.48
N CYS A 29 -3.97 -1.45 12.37
CA CYS A 29 -2.82 -0.52 12.33
C CYS A 29 -2.90 0.55 11.25
N GLY A 30 -3.84 0.48 10.31
CA GLY A 30 -4.00 1.45 9.22
C GLY A 30 -3.05 1.25 8.03
N HIS A 31 -2.07 0.35 8.12
CA HIS A 31 -1.15 0.08 7.02
C HIS A 31 -1.84 -0.59 5.82
N ILE A 32 -1.36 -0.24 4.63
CA ILE A 32 -1.92 -0.64 3.35
C ILE A 32 -0.98 -1.64 2.67
N TYR A 33 -1.56 -2.65 2.06
CA TYR A 33 -0.86 -3.72 1.37
C TYR A 33 -1.49 -3.99 0.01
N ASP A 34 -0.76 -4.67 -0.84
CA ASP A 34 -1.38 -5.31 -2.00
C ASP A 34 -2.11 -6.59 -1.59
N ARG A 35 -3.38 -6.70 -1.99
CA ARG A 35 -4.27 -7.82 -1.63
C ARG A 35 -3.68 -9.17 -1.98
N GLU A 36 -3.12 -9.34 -3.17
CA GLU A 36 -2.62 -10.66 -3.60
C GLU A 36 -1.41 -11.06 -2.77
N THR A 37 -0.51 -10.10 -2.54
CA THR A 37 0.71 -10.32 -1.76
C THR A 37 0.41 -10.69 -0.31
N VAL A 38 -0.42 -9.90 0.38
CA VAL A 38 -0.74 -10.19 1.79
C VAL A 38 -1.49 -11.50 1.96
N LEU A 39 -2.40 -11.84 1.04
CA LEU A 39 -3.16 -13.09 1.11
C LEU A 39 -2.27 -14.31 0.93
N MET A 40 -1.29 -14.26 0.02
CA MET A 40 -0.31 -15.32 -0.14
C MET A 40 0.49 -15.52 1.16
N ILE A 41 0.96 -14.41 1.76
CA ILE A 41 1.79 -14.47 2.97
C ILE A 41 1.04 -15.03 4.18
N ILE A 42 -0.17 -14.53 4.47
CA ILE A 42 -0.93 -14.99 5.65
C ILE A 42 -1.55 -16.38 5.47
N LYS A 43 -1.69 -16.84 4.22
CA LYS A 43 -2.20 -18.19 3.94
C LYS A 43 -1.13 -19.23 4.23
N ASP A 44 0.12 -18.96 3.86
CA ASP A 44 1.23 -19.90 3.98
C ASP A 44 1.96 -19.79 5.34
N ASN A 45 1.70 -18.74 6.12
CA ASN A 45 2.39 -18.49 7.38
C ASN A 45 1.42 -18.16 8.52
N ILE A 46 1.67 -18.74 9.69
CA ILE A 46 0.91 -18.49 10.92
C ILE A 46 1.64 -17.41 11.74
N GLY A 47 0.90 -16.46 12.31
CA GLY A 47 1.46 -15.47 13.25
C GLY A 47 2.25 -14.34 12.59
N ILE A 48 1.95 -14.02 11.33
CA ILE A 48 2.61 -12.90 10.64
C ILE A 48 2.17 -11.57 11.25
N LEU A 49 3.15 -10.76 11.65
CA LEU A 49 2.97 -9.40 12.13
C LEU A 49 3.03 -8.39 10.98
N CYS A 50 2.70 -7.13 11.30
CA CYS A 50 2.89 -6.03 10.37
C CYS A 50 4.38 -5.86 10.03
N PRO A 51 4.76 -5.79 8.74
CA PRO A 51 6.15 -5.65 8.31
C PRO A 51 6.68 -4.21 8.42
N VAL A 52 5.80 -3.24 8.69
CA VAL A 52 6.18 -1.83 8.82
C VAL A 52 6.92 -1.65 10.14
N ARG A 53 8.11 -1.04 10.07
CA ARG A 53 8.94 -0.79 11.26
C ARG A 53 8.19 0.09 12.26
N ASP A 54 8.37 -0.24 13.54
CA ASP A 54 7.75 0.47 14.67
C ASP A 54 6.21 0.51 14.64
N CYS A 55 5.59 -0.42 13.90
CA CYS A 55 4.15 -0.60 13.95
C CYS A 55 3.72 -1.06 15.36
N PRO A 56 2.82 -0.32 16.05
CA PRO A 56 2.39 -0.66 17.40
C PRO A 56 1.47 -1.90 17.45
N ASN A 57 0.98 -2.37 16.30
CA ASN A 57 0.15 -3.56 16.25
C ASN A 57 1.01 -4.83 16.31
N LEU A 58 1.04 -5.42 17.51
CA LEU A 58 1.70 -6.69 17.81
C LEU A 58 0.79 -7.91 17.57
N SER A 59 -0.44 -7.71 17.07
CA SER A 59 -1.34 -8.81 16.72
C SER A 59 -1.08 -9.31 15.30
N ASP A 60 -1.36 -10.59 15.11
CA ASP A 60 -1.27 -11.27 13.83
C ASP A 60 -2.24 -10.67 12.79
N ILE A 61 -1.76 -10.60 11.55
CA ILE A 61 -2.58 -10.19 10.41
C ILE A 61 -3.48 -11.37 10.03
N LYS A 62 -4.78 -11.12 10.08
CA LYS A 62 -5.82 -12.08 9.68
C LYS A 62 -6.63 -11.51 8.53
N LEU A 63 -7.22 -12.41 7.74
CA LEU A 63 -8.09 -12.02 6.63
C LEU A 63 -9.20 -11.05 7.05
N GLU A 64 -9.81 -11.29 8.20
CA GLU A 64 -10.87 -10.44 8.79
C GLU A 64 -10.42 -9.02 9.18
N HIS A 65 -9.10 -8.79 9.28
CA HIS A 65 -8.53 -7.49 9.57
C HIS A 65 -8.28 -6.67 8.30
N LEU A 66 -8.27 -7.30 7.12
CA LEU A 66 -7.97 -6.67 5.84
C LEU A 66 -9.24 -6.18 5.17
N VAL A 67 -9.32 -4.87 4.94
CA VAL A 67 -10.48 -4.22 4.33
C VAL A 67 -10.02 -3.51 3.07
N LYS A 68 -10.78 -3.65 1.97
CA LYS A 68 -10.50 -2.92 0.73
C LYS A 68 -10.52 -1.41 0.99
N ASP A 69 -9.53 -0.68 0.47
CA ASP A 69 -9.43 0.77 0.62
C ASP A 69 -9.78 1.47 -0.70
N PRO A 70 -11.06 1.90 -0.90
CA PRO A 70 -11.49 2.49 -2.15
C PRO A 70 -10.86 3.86 -2.41
N ASP A 71 -10.55 4.63 -1.37
CA ASP A 71 -9.92 5.95 -1.50
C ASP A 71 -8.51 5.82 -2.08
N VAL A 72 -7.73 4.86 -1.57
CA VAL A 72 -6.38 4.59 -2.06
C VAL A 72 -6.42 3.98 -3.45
N GLU A 73 -7.41 3.12 -3.73
CA GLU A 73 -7.60 2.57 -5.08
C GLU A 73 -7.88 3.69 -6.09
N GLN A 74 -8.75 4.64 -5.75
CA GLN A 74 -9.05 5.80 -6.61
C GLN A 74 -7.82 6.69 -6.83
N GLU A 75 -7.05 6.99 -5.78
CA GLU A 75 -5.84 7.80 -5.89
C GLU A 75 -4.77 7.11 -6.76
N LEU A 76 -4.60 5.79 -6.62
CA LEU A 76 -3.75 4.99 -7.49
C LEU A 76 -4.17 5.07 -8.97
N GLN A 77 -5.47 5.06 -9.26
CA GLN A 77 -5.98 5.18 -10.62
C GLN A 77 -5.77 6.58 -11.20
N LYS A 78 -5.95 7.63 -10.38
CA LYS A 78 -5.67 9.02 -10.78
C LYS A 78 -4.21 9.20 -11.15
N ARG A 79 -3.27 8.73 -10.32
CA ARG A 79 -1.83 8.83 -10.63
C ARG A 79 -1.42 8.10 -11.88
N LYS A 80 -2.04 6.95 -12.20
CA LYS A 80 -1.81 6.26 -13.48
C LYS A 80 -2.23 7.13 -14.66
N SER A 81 -3.38 7.80 -14.56
CA SER A 81 -3.87 8.68 -15.62
C SER A 81 -3.08 9.98 -15.74
N ASP A 82 -2.58 10.53 -14.64
CA ASP A 82 -1.74 11.73 -14.67
C ASP A 82 -0.32 11.44 -15.19
N LYS A 83 0.22 10.25 -14.87
CA LYS A 83 1.50 9.83 -15.43
C LYS A 83 1.41 9.72 -16.94
N ILE A 84 0.37 9.06 -17.47
CA ILE A 84 0.11 8.95 -18.92
C ILE A 84 0.02 10.32 -19.62
N LYS A 85 -0.48 11.37 -18.97
CA LYS A 85 -0.56 12.72 -19.55
C LYS A 85 0.78 13.46 -19.57
N ASN A 86 1.71 13.11 -18.67
CA ASN A 86 3.00 13.78 -18.54
C ASN A 86 4.09 13.16 -19.43
N GLU A 87 3.90 11.93 -19.92
CA GLU A 87 4.83 11.24 -20.83
C GLU A 87 4.53 11.50 -22.33
N THR A 88 3.45 12.23 -22.64
CA THR A 88 3.06 12.59 -24.02
C THR A 88 3.35 14.04 -24.41
N SER A 89 4.20 14.76 -23.66
CA SER A 89 4.46 16.20 -23.87
C SER A 89 5.93 16.56 -24.11
N SER A 90 6.78 15.61 -24.50
CA SER A 90 8.17 15.92 -24.85
C SER A 90 8.61 15.02 -25.99
N ASP A 91 8.40 15.49 -27.23
CA ASP A 91 9.22 15.19 -28.42
C ASP A 91 8.57 15.83 -29.67
N GLU A 92 8.48 17.16 -29.73
CA GLU A 92 8.42 17.94 -30.99
C GLU A 92 9.02 19.33 -30.72
N ASP A 93 10.31 19.51 -31.05
CA ASP A 93 10.89 20.65 -31.78
C ASP A 93 12.42 20.47 -31.94
#